data_AF-A0A7N9D9R2-F1
#
_entry.id   AF-A0A7N9D9R2-F1
#
_cell.length_a   1.000
_cell.length_b   1.000
_cell.length_c   1.000
_cell.angle_alpha   90.00
_cell.angle_beta   90.00
_cell.angle_gamma   90.00
#
_symmetry.space_group_name_H-M   'P 1'
#
loop_
_entity.id
_entity.type
_entity.pdbx_description
1 polymer ?
#
loop_
_entity_poly.entity_id
_entity_poly.type
_entity_poly.pdbx_seq_one_letter_code
_entity_poly.pdbx_strand_id
1 'polypeptide(L)'
;MAALRQPQVAELLAEARRAFREEFGAEPELAVSAPGRVNLIGEHTDYNQGLVLPMALELVTVVVGSPRKDGLVSLLTTSEGADEPQRLQFPLPTAQRSLEPGTPRWANYVKGVIQYYPAAPLPGFSAVVVSSVPLGGGLSSSASLEVAMYTFLQQLCPGPWRPAWCHSQTPSWPCSSPTLTSATPWAPVSTLCGGASVKKWPRRWARKASGRCSWKS
;
A
#
# COMPACT_ATOMS: atom_id res chain seq x y z
N MET A 1 -14.39 -14.80 -25.84
CA MET A 1 -13.26 -14.63 -24.91
C MET A 1 -13.83 -14.54 -23.50
N ALA A 2 -13.46 -15.45 -22.61
CA ALA A 2 -13.91 -15.41 -21.21
C ALA A 2 -12.96 -14.50 -20.40
N ALA A 3 -13.50 -13.74 -19.46
CA ALA A 3 -12.67 -12.99 -18.52
C ALA A 3 -11.87 -13.98 -17.64
N LEU A 4 -10.61 -13.63 -17.34
CA LEU A 4 -9.80 -14.41 -16.41
C LEU A 4 -10.48 -14.39 -15.02
N ARG A 5 -10.51 -15.55 -14.36
CA ARG A 5 -11.01 -15.67 -12.99
C ARG A 5 -10.15 -14.81 -12.07
N GLN A 6 -10.79 -13.95 -11.29
CA GLN A 6 -10.14 -13.15 -10.25
C GLN A 6 -10.30 -13.88 -8.91
N PRO A 7 -9.20 -14.30 -8.27
CA PRO A 7 -9.28 -14.97 -6.97
C PRO A 7 -9.76 -13.98 -5.91
N GLN A 8 -10.64 -14.44 -5.02
CA GLN A 8 -11.13 -13.60 -3.92
C GLN A 8 -10.04 -13.42 -2.86
N VAL A 9 -10.10 -12.33 -2.10
CA VAL A 9 -9.16 -12.04 -1.01
C VAL A 9 -9.06 -13.20 -0.02
N ALA A 10 -10.17 -13.89 0.26
CA ALA A 10 -10.18 -15.06 1.15
C ALA A 10 -9.36 -16.24 0.61
N GLU A 11 -9.36 -16.47 -0.70
CA GLU A 11 -8.57 -17.52 -1.35
C GLU A 11 -7.07 -17.20 -1.25
N LEU A 12 -6.70 -15.95 -1.57
CA LEU A 12 -5.31 -15.47 -1.48
C LEU A 12 -4.80 -15.51 -0.04
N LEU A 13 -5.65 -15.15 0.93
CA LEU A 13 -5.31 -15.22 2.35
C LEU A 13 -5.06 -16.67 2.79
N ALA A 14 -5.91 -17.61 2.37
CA ALA A 14 -5.75 -19.02 2.70
C ALA A 14 -4.45 -19.60 2.11
N GLU A 15 -4.12 -19.22 0.87
CA GLU A 15 -2.84 -19.56 0.24
C GLU A 15 -1.66 -18.99 1.02
N ALA A 16 -1.68 -17.68 1.31
CA ALA A 16 -0.60 -16.99 2.01
C ALA A 16 -0.35 -17.61 3.41
N ARG A 17 -1.43 -17.90 4.16
CA ARG A 17 -1.33 -18.56 5.47
C ARG A 17 -0.77 -19.97 5.37
N ARG A 18 -1.15 -20.75 4.35
CA ARG A 18 -0.61 -22.09 4.12
C ARG A 18 0.90 -22.02 3.84
N ALA A 19 1.31 -21.18 2.90
CA ALA A 19 2.72 -20.99 2.57
C ALA A 19 3.54 -20.47 3.78
N PHE A 20 2.96 -19.59 4.61
CA PHE A 20 3.61 -19.10 5.82
C PHE A 20 3.84 -20.22 6.84
N ARG A 21 2.84 -21.09 7.06
CA ARG A 21 2.99 -22.25 7.94
C ARG A 21 4.04 -23.24 7.44
N GLU A 22 4.06 -23.50 6.14
CA GLU A 22 5.00 -24.43 5.53
C GLU A 22 6.45 -23.92 5.61
N GLU A 23 6.66 -22.61 5.44
CA GLU A 23 8.00 -22.01 5.47
C GLU A 23 8.50 -21.73 6.90
N PHE A 24 7.64 -21.22 7.78
CA PHE A 24 8.04 -20.72 9.12
C PHE A 24 7.57 -21.60 10.28
N GLY A 25 6.77 -22.64 10.04
CA GLY A 25 6.33 -23.59 11.07
C GLY A 25 5.35 -23.02 12.11
N ALA A 26 4.77 -21.84 11.87
CA ALA A 26 3.84 -21.16 12.77
C ALA A 26 2.68 -20.51 12.00
N GLU A 27 1.60 -20.14 12.70
CA GLU A 27 0.54 -19.31 12.11
C GLU A 27 1.00 -17.84 12.03
N PRO A 28 0.68 -17.11 10.95
CA PRO A 28 0.96 -15.68 10.87
C PRO A 28 0.06 -14.91 11.83
N GLU A 29 0.63 -13.89 12.49
CA GLU A 29 -0.10 -13.03 13.44
C GLU A 29 -0.91 -11.93 12.74
N LEU A 30 -0.44 -11.47 11.57
CA LEU A 30 -0.97 -10.34 10.84
C LEU A 30 -1.24 -10.70 9.39
N ALA A 31 -2.28 -10.10 8.83
CA ALA A 31 -2.62 -10.16 7.42
C ALA A 31 -3.07 -8.78 6.95
N VAL A 32 -2.50 -8.30 5.85
CA VAL A 32 -2.87 -7.05 5.20
C VAL A 32 -3.03 -7.26 3.70
N SER A 33 -3.77 -6.38 3.05
CA SER A 33 -3.92 -6.41 1.60
C SER A 33 -3.91 -4.99 1.03
N ALA A 34 -3.45 -4.87 -0.21
CA ALA A 34 -3.58 -3.65 -0.98
C ALA A 34 -3.98 -3.97 -2.43
N PRO A 35 -4.93 -3.23 -3.01
CA PRO A 35 -5.38 -3.45 -4.37
C PRO A 35 -4.39 -2.90 -5.40
N GLY A 36 -4.34 -3.55 -6.56
CA GLY A 36 -3.89 -2.92 -7.79
C GLY A 36 -4.86 -1.80 -8.21
N ARG A 37 -4.45 -1.01 -9.21
CA ARG A 37 -5.31 0.06 -9.74
C ARG A 37 -5.24 0.13 -11.24
N VAL A 38 -6.31 0.65 -11.82
CA VAL A 38 -6.36 1.09 -13.21
C VAL A 38 -6.64 2.58 -13.24
N ASN A 39 -6.01 3.31 -14.16
CA ASN A 39 -6.34 4.69 -14.43
C ASN A 39 -7.44 4.73 -15.49
N LEU A 40 -8.61 5.29 -15.16
CA LEU A 40 -9.70 5.45 -16.14
C LEU A 40 -9.38 6.57 -17.13
N ILE A 41 -8.79 7.67 -16.63
CA ILE A 41 -8.31 8.81 -17.42
C ILE A 41 -7.22 9.55 -16.65
N GLY A 42 -6.37 10.29 -17.37
CA GLY A 42 -5.32 11.13 -16.79
C GLY A 42 -3.96 10.46 -16.68
N GLU A 43 -3.67 9.45 -17.51
CA GLU A 43 -2.30 8.93 -17.61
C GLU A 43 -1.34 10.05 -18.01
N HIS A 44 -0.12 10.04 -17.47
CA HIS A 44 0.93 11.03 -17.75
C HIS A 44 0.61 12.48 -17.34
N THR A 45 -0.43 12.69 -16.52
CA THR A 45 -0.77 14.02 -16.00
C THR A 45 -0.39 14.21 -14.54
N ASP A 46 -0.17 13.12 -13.80
CA ASP A 46 0.17 13.12 -12.37
C ASP A 46 1.48 13.85 -12.07
N TYR A 47 2.54 13.58 -12.83
CA TYR A 47 3.82 14.29 -12.68
C TYR A 47 3.79 15.73 -13.19
N ASN A 48 2.74 16.12 -13.92
CA ASN A 48 2.51 17.48 -14.43
C ASN A 48 1.55 18.29 -13.56
N GLN A 49 1.23 17.83 -12.35
CA GLN A 49 0.24 18.46 -11.45
C GLN A 49 -1.18 18.53 -12.06
N GLY A 50 -1.51 17.60 -12.95
CA GLY A 50 -2.83 17.44 -13.55
C GLY A 50 -3.79 16.61 -12.68
N LEU A 51 -4.97 16.33 -13.22
CA LEU A 51 -6.01 15.53 -12.56
C LEU A 51 -5.98 14.08 -13.04
N VAL A 52 -6.12 13.15 -12.11
CA VAL A 52 -6.20 11.70 -12.38
C VAL A 52 -7.49 11.11 -11.81
N LEU A 53 -8.03 10.11 -12.49
CA LEU A 53 -9.19 9.34 -12.00
C LEU A 53 -8.86 7.84 -11.95
N PRO A 54 -8.14 7.39 -10.90
CA PRO A 54 -7.87 5.97 -10.69
C PRO A 54 -9.05 5.24 -10.05
N MET A 55 -9.13 3.94 -10.31
CA MET A 55 -10.04 3.01 -9.64
C MET A 55 -9.24 1.80 -9.13
N ALA A 56 -9.49 1.42 -7.88
CA ALA A 56 -8.92 0.21 -7.29
C ALA A 56 -9.58 -1.03 -7.92
N LEU A 57 -8.78 -2.06 -8.19
CA LEU A 57 -9.24 -3.34 -8.73
C LEU A 57 -9.48 -4.36 -7.63
N GLU A 58 -10.27 -5.39 -7.92
CA GLU A 58 -10.42 -6.57 -7.05
C GLU A 58 -9.15 -7.43 -7.02
N LEU A 59 -8.23 -7.22 -7.96
CA LEU A 59 -6.89 -7.80 -7.95
C LEU A 59 -6.07 -7.15 -6.83
N VAL A 60 -5.67 -7.95 -5.86
CA VAL A 60 -4.93 -7.50 -4.66
C VAL A 60 -3.61 -8.24 -4.47
N THR A 61 -2.70 -7.57 -3.78
CA THR A 61 -1.53 -8.18 -3.13
C THR A 61 -1.83 -8.35 -1.64
N VAL A 62 -1.63 -9.56 -1.12
CA VAL A 62 -1.81 -9.94 0.27
C VAL A 62 -0.44 -10.20 0.88
N VAL A 63 -0.21 -9.66 2.08
CA VAL A 63 0.98 -9.92 2.88
C VAL A 63 0.53 -10.48 4.22
N VAL A 64 1.04 -11.65 4.59
CA VAL A 64 0.84 -12.23 5.92
C VAL A 64 2.18 -12.38 6.60
N GLY A 65 2.23 -12.19 7.92
CA GLY A 65 3.50 -12.26 8.63
C GLY A 65 3.40 -12.13 10.13
N SER A 66 4.55 -12.28 10.77
CA SER A 66 4.71 -12.13 12.22
C SER A 66 6.01 -11.38 12.56
N PRO A 67 6.03 -10.57 13.63
CA PRO A 67 7.24 -9.92 14.12
C PRO A 67 8.28 -10.95 14.57
N ARG A 68 9.56 -10.58 14.43
CA ARG A 68 10.72 -11.33 14.92
C ARG A 68 11.54 -10.48 15.89
N LYS A 69 12.25 -11.15 16.79
CA LYS A 69 13.10 -10.52 17.83
C LYS A 69 14.58 -10.44 17.45
N ASP A 70 14.98 -11.06 16.35
CA ASP A 70 16.37 -11.18 15.88
C ASP A 70 16.82 -10.04 14.94
N GLY A 71 15.93 -9.10 14.63
CA GLY A 71 16.22 -7.97 13.73
C GLY A 71 16.40 -8.36 12.26
N LEU A 72 16.01 -9.59 11.89
CA LEU A 72 16.05 -10.07 10.51
C LEU A 72 14.70 -9.90 9.82
N VAL A 73 14.76 -9.64 8.51
CA VAL A 73 13.61 -9.66 7.62
C VAL A 73 13.71 -10.92 6.77
N SER A 74 12.69 -11.78 6.84
CA SER A 74 12.59 -13.01 6.04
C SER A 74 11.33 -12.96 5.18
N LEU A 75 11.51 -13.02 3.86
CA LEU A 75 10.45 -12.90 2.88
C LEU A 75 10.36 -14.16 2.03
N LEU A 76 9.12 -14.55 1.71
CA LEU A 76 8.79 -15.54 0.70
C LEU A 76 7.71 -14.96 -0.21
N THR A 77 7.80 -15.20 -1.51
CA THR A 77 6.71 -14.92 -2.47
C THR A 77 6.24 -16.21 -3.13
N THR A 78 4.93 -16.37 -3.32
CA THR A 78 4.36 -17.49 -4.10
C THR A 78 3.98 -17.09 -5.53
N SER A 79 4.25 -15.84 -5.91
CA SER A 79 3.84 -15.32 -7.22
C SER A 79 4.69 -15.93 -8.34
N GLU A 80 4.09 -16.71 -9.23
CA GLU A 80 4.78 -17.47 -10.28
C GLU A 80 5.63 -16.62 -11.25
N GLY A 81 5.26 -15.35 -11.46
CA GLY A 81 6.02 -14.45 -12.33
C GLY A 81 7.11 -13.63 -11.62
N ALA A 82 7.32 -13.84 -10.32
CA ALA A 82 8.38 -13.16 -9.59
C ALA A 82 9.74 -13.79 -9.93
N ASP A 83 10.78 -12.97 -9.95
CA ASP A 83 12.13 -13.45 -10.25
C ASP A 83 12.76 -14.20 -9.07
N GLU A 84 13.55 -15.24 -9.40
CA GLU A 84 14.27 -16.04 -8.41
C GLU A 84 15.42 -15.25 -7.76
N PRO A 85 15.71 -15.47 -6.46
CA PRO A 85 15.06 -16.42 -5.55
C PRO A 85 13.70 -15.93 -5.03
N GLN A 86 12.73 -16.85 -4.89
CA GLN A 86 11.46 -16.55 -4.21
C GLN A 86 11.58 -16.34 -2.70
N ARG A 87 12.71 -16.78 -2.11
CA ARG A 87 13.06 -16.61 -0.69
C ARG A 87 14.17 -15.60 -0.54
N LEU A 88 14.03 -14.67 0.40
CA LEU A 88 15.06 -13.70 0.70
C LEU A 88 15.14 -13.41 2.21
N GLN A 89 16.36 -13.33 2.73
CA GLN A 89 16.63 -12.90 4.10
C GLN A 89 17.69 -11.79 4.12
N PHE A 90 17.45 -10.75 4.91
CA PHE A 90 18.41 -9.66 5.12
C PHE A 90 18.18 -8.98 6.48
N PRO A 91 19.24 -8.41 7.09
CA PRO A 91 19.08 -7.63 8.32
C PRO A 91 18.38 -6.29 8.04
N LEU A 92 17.68 -5.76 9.04
CA LEU A 92 17.12 -4.41 8.98
C LEU A 92 18.20 -3.34 8.71
N PRO A 93 17.83 -2.22 8.03
CA PRO A 93 18.75 -1.11 7.83
C PRO A 93 19.12 -0.48 9.18
N THR A 94 20.34 0.03 9.24
CA THR A 94 20.86 0.79 10.39
C THR A 94 21.44 2.10 9.89
N ALA A 95 21.76 3.03 10.80
CA ALA A 95 22.36 4.31 10.43
C ALA A 95 23.69 4.15 9.65
N GLN A 96 24.37 3.02 9.82
CA GLN A 96 25.64 2.69 9.18
C GLN A 96 25.49 1.81 7.93
N ARG A 97 24.32 1.19 7.72
CA ARG A 97 24.07 0.23 6.64
C ARG A 97 22.67 0.41 6.04
N SER A 98 22.62 0.95 4.83
CA SER A 98 21.43 0.99 3.98
C SER A 98 21.14 -0.35 3.32
N LEU A 99 19.87 -0.54 2.96
CA LEU A 99 19.45 -1.58 2.02
C LEU A 99 19.72 -1.11 0.59
N GLU A 100 20.50 -1.90 -0.13
CA GLU A 100 20.79 -1.61 -1.55
C GLU A 100 19.85 -2.38 -2.48
N PRO A 101 19.47 -1.78 -3.62
CA PRO A 101 18.80 -2.49 -4.70
C PRO A 101 19.66 -3.64 -5.22
N GLY A 102 19.05 -4.77 -5.54
CA GLY A 102 19.75 -5.93 -6.07
C GLY A 102 18.82 -6.95 -6.71
N THR A 103 19.24 -8.21 -6.68
CA THR A 103 18.42 -9.35 -7.06
C THR A 103 17.89 -10.03 -5.79
N PRO A 104 16.63 -10.51 -5.78
CA PRO A 104 15.62 -10.39 -6.84
C PRO A 104 14.96 -9.00 -6.88
N ARG A 105 14.48 -8.59 -8.07
CA ARG A 105 13.86 -7.30 -8.37
C ARG A 105 12.58 -7.08 -7.58
N TRP A 106 11.76 -8.11 -7.37
CA TRP A 106 10.54 -7.98 -6.57
C TRP A 106 10.84 -7.53 -5.13
N ALA A 107 11.96 -7.96 -4.56
CA ALA A 107 12.34 -7.61 -3.20
C ALA A 107 12.83 -6.16 -3.07
N ASN A 108 13.22 -5.51 -4.17
CA ASN A 108 13.64 -4.11 -4.14
C ASN A 108 12.51 -3.17 -3.73
N TYR A 109 11.27 -3.48 -4.09
CA TYR A 109 10.09 -2.74 -3.64
C TYR A 109 9.95 -2.82 -2.11
N VAL A 110 10.08 -4.03 -1.54
CA VAL A 110 10.01 -4.25 -0.09
C VAL A 110 11.17 -3.56 0.63
N LYS A 111 12.40 -3.72 0.13
CA LYS A 111 13.59 -3.06 0.67
C LYS A 111 13.45 -1.54 0.67
N GLY A 112 12.94 -0.95 -0.43
CA GLY A 112 12.72 0.48 -0.54
C GLY A 112 11.74 0.99 0.51
N VAL A 113 10.60 0.28 0.70
CA VAL A 113 9.62 0.64 1.73
C VAL A 113 10.21 0.59 3.14
N ILE A 114 10.99 -0.45 3.46
CA ILE A 114 11.67 -0.58 4.76
C ILE A 114 12.71 0.53 4.95
N GLN A 115 13.51 0.82 3.92
CA GLN A 115 14.57 1.83 3.95
C GLN A 115 14.05 3.24 4.23
N TYR A 116 12.87 3.58 3.70
CA TYR A 116 12.26 4.90 3.84
C TYR A 116 11.11 4.93 4.87
N TYR A 117 10.93 3.86 5.67
CA TYR A 117 9.90 3.85 6.69
C TYR A 117 10.23 4.85 7.82
N PRO A 118 9.34 5.81 8.14
CA PRO A 118 9.69 6.95 8.99
C PRO A 118 9.67 6.65 10.49
N ALA A 119 9.09 5.52 10.92
CA ALA A 119 8.91 5.21 12.33
C ALA A 119 9.92 4.17 12.82
N ALA A 120 10.37 4.36 14.06
CA ALA A 120 11.32 3.51 14.74
C ALA A 120 10.90 3.33 16.21
N PRO A 121 11.25 2.20 16.87
CA PRO A 121 12.04 1.08 16.34
C PRO A 121 11.18 0.11 15.52
N LEU A 122 11.67 -0.28 14.33
CA LEU A 122 11.03 -1.30 13.51
C LEU A 122 11.58 -2.69 13.92
N PRO A 123 10.74 -3.66 14.32
CA PRO A 123 11.21 -5.01 14.62
C PRO A 123 11.51 -5.77 13.32
N GLY A 124 12.30 -6.85 13.43
CA GLY A 124 12.42 -7.82 12.34
C GLY A 124 11.07 -8.50 12.08
N PHE A 125 10.92 -9.19 10.96
CA PHE A 125 9.67 -9.90 10.66
C PHE A 125 9.87 -11.02 9.64
N SER A 126 8.99 -12.02 9.70
CA SER A 126 8.78 -12.99 8.64
C SER A 126 7.52 -12.63 7.89
N ALA A 127 7.54 -12.65 6.56
CA ALA A 127 6.35 -12.40 5.75
C ALA A 127 6.28 -13.26 4.49
N VAL A 128 5.06 -13.62 4.10
CA VAL A 128 4.72 -14.21 2.81
C VAL A 128 3.93 -13.22 1.99
N VAL A 129 4.29 -13.08 0.72
CA VAL A 129 3.66 -12.23 -0.28
C VAL A 129 2.95 -13.08 -1.32
N VAL A 130 1.67 -12.82 -1.52
CA VAL A 130 0.85 -13.45 -2.57
C VAL A 130 0.15 -12.35 -3.35
N SER A 131 0.16 -12.41 -4.68
CA SER A 131 -0.50 -11.39 -5.52
C SER A 131 -1.33 -12.03 -6.61
N SER A 132 -2.53 -11.48 -6.80
CA SER A 132 -3.39 -11.76 -7.95
C SER A 132 -3.23 -10.73 -9.08
N VAL A 133 -2.45 -9.66 -8.85
CA VAL A 133 -2.20 -8.62 -9.84
C VAL A 133 -1.17 -9.13 -10.83
N PRO A 134 -1.45 -9.16 -12.15
CA PRO A 134 -0.50 -9.63 -13.14
C PRO A 134 0.75 -8.74 -13.14
N LEU A 135 1.91 -9.38 -12.96
CA LEU A 135 3.19 -8.69 -12.89
C LEU A 135 3.52 -8.05 -14.24
N GLY A 136 3.85 -6.75 -14.23
CA GLY A 136 4.20 -6.00 -15.44
C GLY A 136 3.02 -5.67 -16.35
N GLY A 137 1.77 -5.99 -15.97
CA GLY A 137 0.59 -5.76 -16.80
C GLY A 137 0.04 -4.33 -16.82
N GLY A 138 0.79 -3.34 -16.32
CA GLY A 138 0.32 -1.94 -16.22
C GLY A 138 -0.74 -1.68 -15.13
N LEU A 139 -1.13 -2.70 -14.36
CA LEU A 139 -2.15 -2.60 -13.29
C LEU A 139 -1.58 -2.21 -11.92
N SER A 140 -0.39 -1.60 -11.91
CA SER A 140 0.30 -1.12 -10.70
C SER A 140 0.61 -2.21 -9.67
N SER A 141 1.10 -3.38 -10.11
CA SER A 141 1.47 -4.50 -9.21
C SER A 141 2.54 -4.11 -8.19
N SER A 142 3.56 -3.34 -8.58
CA SER A 142 4.60 -2.82 -7.68
C SER A 142 4.02 -1.90 -6.59
N ALA A 143 3.16 -0.96 -6.97
CA ALA A 143 2.52 -0.04 -6.03
C ALA A 143 1.64 -0.80 -5.02
N SER A 144 0.93 -1.85 -5.46
CA SER A 144 0.15 -2.69 -4.55
C SER A 144 1.04 -3.41 -3.53
N LEU A 145 2.22 -3.90 -3.95
CA LEU A 145 3.19 -4.52 -3.05
C LEU A 145 3.77 -3.51 -2.05
N GLU A 146 4.14 -2.32 -2.52
CA GLU A 146 4.67 -1.25 -1.68
C GLU A 146 3.66 -0.82 -0.62
N VAL A 147 2.40 -0.59 -1.00
CA VAL A 147 1.33 -0.18 -0.09
C VAL A 147 0.97 -1.29 0.89
N ALA A 148 0.92 -2.55 0.43
CA ALA A 148 0.69 -3.69 1.32
C ALA A 148 1.81 -3.82 2.35
N MET A 149 3.07 -3.71 1.93
CA MET A 149 4.22 -3.74 2.83
C MET A 149 4.20 -2.57 3.81
N TYR A 150 3.93 -1.36 3.35
CA TYR A 150 3.84 -0.19 4.23
C TYR A 150 2.73 -0.35 5.29
N THR A 151 1.57 -0.88 4.89
CA THR A 151 0.46 -1.19 5.80
C THR A 151 0.84 -2.27 6.81
N PHE A 152 1.63 -3.27 6.39
CA PHE A 152 2.18 -4.28 7.30
C PHE A 152 3.14 -3.66 8.32
N LEU A 153 4.08 -2.82 7.89
CA LEU A 153 5.01 -2.12 8.79
C LEU A 153 4.30 -1.22 9.80
N GLN A 154 3.17 -0.62 9.43
CA GLN A 154 2.34 0.15 10.38
C GLN A 154 1.78 -0.70 11.51
N GLN A 155 1.41 -1.96 11.25
CA GLN A 155 0.97 -2.87 12.31
C GLN A 155 2.12 -3.27 13.24
N LEU A 156 3.34 -3.36 12.72
CA LEU A 156 4.54 -3.69 13.51
C LEU A 156 5.05 -2.51 14.33
N CYS A 157 5.05 -1.32 13.74
CA CYS A 157 5.55 -0.09 14.34
C CYS A 157 4.65 1.07 13.89
N PRO A 158 3.62 1.43 14.68
CA PRO A 158 2.72 2.51 14.34
C PRO A 158 3.48 3.85 14.20
N GLY A 159 3.58 4.35 12.96
CA GLY A 159 4.18 5.64 12.68
C GLY A 159 3.20 6.80 12.77
N PRO A 160 3.68 8.05 12.85
CA PRO A 160 2.85 9.23 12.68
C PRO A 160 2.42 9.33 11.21
N TRP A 161 1.44 8.54 10.79
CA TRP A 161 0.95 8.60 9.41
C TRP A 161 0.08 9.85 9.21
N ARG A 162 0.45 10.65 8.21
CA ARG A 162 -0.41 11.68 7.64
C ARG A 162 -0.50 11.43 6.14
N PRO A 163 -1.70 11.21 5.56
CA PRO A 163 -1.83 11.14 4.12
C PRO A 163 -1.36 12.47 3.52
N ALA A 164 -0.75 12.46 2.34
CA ALA A 164 -0.22 13.69 1.71
C ALA A 164 -1.25 14.83 1.62
N TRP A 165 -2.55 14.49 1.47
CA TRP A 165 -3.69 15.42 1.51
C TRP A 165 -3.90 16.14 2.85
N CYS A 166 -3.30 15.66 3.93
CA CYS A 166 -3.36 16.28 5.25
C CYS A 166 -2.44 17.51 5.34
N HIS A 167 -1.44 17.64 4.47
CA HIS A 167 -0.56 18.82 4.40
C HIS A 167 -1.15 19.97 3.59
N SER A 168 -2.19 19.73 2.77
CA SER A 168 -2.79 20.75 1.90
C SER A 168 -4.06 21.41 2.45
N GLN A 169 -4.48 21.08 3.69
CA GLN A 169 -5.59 21.77 4.34
C GLN A 169 -5.08 23.02 5.07
N THR A 170 -5.49 24.18 4.57
CA THR A 170 -5.45 25.46 5.29
C THR A 170 -6.19 25.33 6.64
N PRO A 171 -5.74 26.02 7.70
CA PRO A 171 -6.01 25.67 9.10
C PRO A 171 -7.41 26.07 9.62
N SER A 172 -8.47 25.89 8.84
CA SER A 172 -9.83 26.33 9.25
C SER A 172 -10.76 25.22 9.73
N TRP A 173 -10.33 23.96 9.73
CA TRP A 173 -11.16 22.85 10.22
C TRP A 173 -10.52 22.18 11.44
N PRO A 174 -11.15 22.24 12.63
CA PRO A 174 -10.66 21.51 13.78
C PRO A 174 -10.77 20.01 13.52
N CYS A 175 -9.62 19.36 13.43
CA CYS A 175 -9.50 17.91 13.43
C CYS A 175 -9.74 17.43 14.87
N SER A 176 -11.01 17.29 15.27
CA SER A 176 -11.36 16.62 16.53
C SER A 176 -11.22 15.11 16.33
N SER A 177 -10.11 14.57 16.82
CA SER A 177 -9.86 13.13 16.95
C SER A 177 -10.83 12.54 17.99
N PRO A 178 -11.62 11.50 17.66
CA PRO A 178 -12.30 10.74 18.69
C PRO A 178 -11.28 9.86 19.40
N THR A 179 -11.09 10.11 20.69
CA THR A 179 -10.36 9.22 21.60
C THR A 179 -11.19 7.94 21.76
N LEU A 180 -10.75 6.84 21.16
CA LEU A 180 -11.38 5.53 21.33
C LEU A 180 -10.83 4.88 22.62
N THR A 181 -11.49 5.18 23.75
CA THR A 181 -11.41 4.36 24.95
C THR A 181 -12.35 3.16 24.84
N SER A 182 -11.79 1.98 25.13
CA SER A 182 -12.41 0.71 25.53
C SER A 182 -13.37 -0.03 24.58
N ALA A 183 -12.88 -1.19 24.13
CA ALA A 183 -13.53 -2.52 24.16
C ALA A 183 -14.95 -2.70 23.57
N THR A 184 -15.03 -3.29 22.36
CA THR A 184 -15.77 -4.55 22.07
C THR A 184 -15.55 -5.01 20.61
N PRO A 185 -15.69 -6.31 20.30
CA PRO A 185 -15.31 -6.89 19.02
C PRO A 185 -16.44 -6.88 17.98
N TRP A 186 -16.05 -6.67 16.71
CA TRP A 186 -16.75 -7.07 15.48
C TRP A 186 -18.12 -6.41 15.19
N ALA A 187 -18.12 -5.46 14.24
CA ALA A 187 -19.28 -5.12 13.41
C ALA A 187 -18.84 -4.65 12.00
N PRO A 188 -19.59 -4.98 10.94
CA PRO A 188 -19.19 -4.76 9.54
C PRO A 188 -19.35 -3.32 9.05
N VAL A 189 -18.49 -2.91 8.12
CA VAL A 189 -18.48 -1.60 7.45
C VAL A 189 -19.60 -1.56 6.40
N SER A 190 -20.83 -1.24 6.79
CA SER A 190 -21.90 -0.92 5.83
C SER A 190 -22.93 0.11 6.28
N THR A 191 -22.73 0.79 7.42
CA THR A 191 -23.70 1.80 7.88
C THR A 191 -23.01 3.12 8.19
N LEU A 192 -22.68 3.90 7.16
CA LEU A 192 -22.31 5.32 7.29
C LEU A 192 -22.53 6.09 5.97
N CYS A 193 -23.68 5.86 5.32
CA CYS A 193 -24.20 6.76 4.28
C CYS A 193 -25.66 7.09 4.61
N GLY A 194 -25.85 7.94 5.61
CA GLY A 194 -27.13 8.53 5.97
C GLY A 194 -27.06 10.05 5.84
N GLY A 195 -27.63 10.57 4.76
CA GLY A 195 -28.23 11.92 4.67
C GLY A 195 -27.37 13.14 5.01
N ALA A 196 -26.86 13.82 3.98
CA ALA A 196 -26.65 15.26 4.06
C ALA A 196 -26.98 15.94 2.71
N SER A 197 -27.95 16.84 2.80
CA SER A 197 -28.61 17.59 1.74
C SER A 197 -27.66 18.41 0.87
N VAL A 198 -27.96 18.44 -0.44
CA VAL A 198 -27.45 19.39 -1.43
C VAL A 198 -27.57 20.82 -0.89
N LYS A 199 -26.44 21.52 -0.71
CA LYS A 199 -26.41 22.98 -0.53
C LYS A 199 -25.46 23.62 -1.56
N LYS A 200 -25.98 24.67 -2.17
CA LYS A 200 -25.47 25.43 -3.32
C LYS A 200 -23.99 25.83 -3.21
N TRP A 201 -23.27 25.67 -4.32
CA TRP A 201 -22.00 26.34 -4.61
C TRP A 201 -22.20 27.86 -4.77
N PRO A 202 -21.39 28.72 -4.13
CA PRO A 202 -21.31 30.14 -4.49
C PRO A 202 -20.46 30.32 -5.75
N ARG A 203 -21.08 30.89 -6.79
CA ARG A 203 -20.39 31.41 -7.98
C ARG A 203 -19.52 32.61 -7.59
N ARG A 204 -18.20 32.42 -7.51
CA ARG A 204 -17.17 33.45 -7.74
C ARG A 204 -15.85 32.71 -7.95
N TRP A 205 -14.91 33.35 -8.64
CA TRP A 205 -13.73 32.78 -9.31
C TRP A 205 -13.96 32.38 -10.76
N ALA A 206 -14.50 33.35 -11.51
CA ALA A 206 -14.12 33.55 -12.90
C ALA A 206 -13.17 34.75 -12.97
N ARG A 207 -12.09 34.61 -13.75
CA ARG A 207 -11.11 35.63 -14.21
C ARG A 207 -9.94 36.01 -13.28
N LYS A 208 -8.78 35.44 -13.61
CA LYS A 208 -7.42 36.02 -13.77
C LYS A 208 -6.46 34.81 -13.64
N ALA A 209 -5.69 34.40 -14.64
CA ALA A 209 -4.83 35.22 -15.48
C ALA A 209 -4.71 34.65 -16.90
N SER A 210 -4.99 35.50 -17.87
CA SER A 210 -4.42 35.44 -19.20
C SER A 210 -2.94 35.81 -19.12
N GLY A 211 -2.04 34.85 -19.33
CA GLY A 211 -0.61 35.04 -19.49
C GLY A 211 -0.15 34.25 -20.72
N ARG A 212 0.39 34.97 -21.70
CA ARG A 212 0.51 34.60 -23.11
C ARG A 212 1.68 33.64 -23.36
N CYS A 213 1.47 32.62 -24.18
CA CYS A 213 2.52 31.78 -24.75
C CYS A 213 3.52 32.62 -25.58
N SER A 214 4.81 32.32 -25.43
CA SER A 214 5.84 32.61 -26.43
C SER A 214 6.86 31.47 -26.41
N TRP A 215 6.87 30.68 -27.49
CA TRP A 215 7.97 29.79 -27.84
C TRP A 215 8.94 30.60 -28.72
N LYS A 216 10.24 30.50 -28.46
CA LYS A 216 11.29 30.85 -29.42
C LYS A 216 12.20 29.62 -29.60
N SER A 217 12.10 29.09 -30.82
CA SER A 217 13.10 28.40 -31.67
C SER A 217 14.33 27.81 -31.00
#